data_AF-A0A0C2ZZU4-F1
#
_entry.id   AF-A0A0C2ZZU4-F1
#
_cell.length_a   1.000
_cell.length_b   1.000
_cell.length_c   1.000
_cell.angle_alpha   90.00
_cell.angle_beta   90.00
_cell.angle_gamma   90.00
#
_symmetry.space_group_name_H-M   'P 1'
#
loop_
_entity.id
_entity.type
_entity.pdbx_description
1 polymer ?
#
loop_
_entity_poly.entity_id
_entity_poly.type
_entity_poly.pdbx_seq_one_letter_code
_entity_poly.pdbx_strand_id
1 'polypeptide(L)'
;MNRPVEQQPYICGWVTSGIICGMPIIGELFSVHLRDNHQVKGDNKTKVRCHWSTCGLVMNKESIVRHVAEMHLQYKFYCDECDAIFTRRHSLNSHVQKKH
;
A
#
# COMPACT_ATOMS: atom_id res chain seq x y z
N MET A 1 2.60 -28.94 1.36
CA MET A 1 2.99 -28.08 0.22
C MET A 1 2.49 -26.68 0.52
N ASN A 2 3.26 -25.88 1.27
CA ASN A 2 2.90 -24.50 1.62
C ASN A 2 3.26 -23.61 0.42
N ARG A 3 2.27 -23.38 -0.44
CA ARG A 3 2.35 -22.36 -1.49
C ARG A 3 2.54 -20.99 -0.79
N PRO A 4 3.57 -20.19 -1.14
CA PRO A 4 3.56 -18.80 -0.75
C PRO A 4 2.34 -18.18 -1.40
N VAL A 5 1.46 -17.58 -0.59
CA VAL A 5 0.25 -16.91 -1.06
C VAL A 5 0.67 -15.91 -2.15
N GLU A 6 0.38 -16.27 -3.40
CA GLU A 6 0.46 -15.36 -4.54
C GLU A 6 -0.15 -14.04 -4.09
N GLN A 7 0.61 -12.95 -4.19
CA GLN A 7 0.17 -11.61 -3.84
C GLN A 7 -1.09 -11.31 -4.67
N GLN A 8 -2.26 -11.65 -4.14
CA GLN A 8 -3.52 -11.41 -4.84
C GLN A 8 -3.61 -9.92 -5.13
N PRO A 9 -3.98 -9.53 -6.35
CA PRO A 9 -4.09 -8.13 -6.70
C PRO A 9 -5.14 -7.49 -5.79
N TYR A 10 -4.78 -6.40 -5.13
CA TYR A 10 -5.74 -5.60 -4.38
C TYR A 10 -6.56 -4.75 -5.34
N ILE A 11 -7.78 -4.36 -4.97
CA ILE A 11 -8.62 -3.51 -5.82
C ILE A 11 -8.49 -2.05 -5.38
N CYS A 12 -8.16 -1.16 -6.32
CA CYS A 12 -8.08 0.26 -6.05
C CYS A 12 -9.47 0.86 -5.77
N GLY A 13 -9.70 1.31 -4.54
CA GLY A 13 -10.94 1.95 -4.09
C GLY A 13 -10.93 3.48 -4.20
N TRP A 14 -10.01 4.06 -4.99
CA TRP A 14 -9.91 5.49 -5.20
C TRP A 14 -11.12 6.02 -5.98
N VAL A 15 -11.66 7.15 -5.55
CA VAL A 15 -12.82 7.80 -6.18
C VAL A 15 -12.36 9.04 -6.95
N THR A 16 -12.57 9.04 -8.26
CA THR A 16 -12.32 10.19 -9.15
C THR A 16 -13.64 10.60 -9.78
N SER A 17 -14.08 11.83 -9.53
CA SER A 17 -15.34 12.37 -10.08
C SER A 17 -16.56 11.46 -9.86
N GLY A 18 -16.63 10.83 -8.68
CA GLY A 18 -17.74 9.92 -8.31
C GLY A 18 -17.60 8.49 -8.81
N ILE A 19 -16.55 8.16 -9.58
CA ILE A 19 -16.31 6.82 -10.12
C ILE A 19 -15.20 6.15 -9.30
N ILE A 20 -15.44 4.91 -8.87
CA ILE A 20 -14.45 4.06 -8.19
C ILE A 20 -13.49 3.48 -9.25
N CYS A 21 -12.19 3.58 -9.00
CA CYS A 21 -11.15 3.13 -9.92
C CYS A 21 -11.26 1.64 -10.28
N GLY A 22 -11.37 0.76 -9.27
CA GLY A 22 -11.61 -0.68 -9.48
C GLY A 22 -10.44 -1.46 -10.11
N MET A 23 -9.34 -0.79 -10.46
CA MET A 23 -8.20 -1.44 -11.10
C MET A 23 -7.46 -2.37 -10.12
N PRO A 24 -7.07 -3.58 -10.55
CA PRO A 24 -6.19 -4.44 -9.77
C PRO A 24 -4.82 -3.78 -9.63
N ILE A 25 -4.30 -3.76 -8.42
CA ILE A 25 -3.01 -3.18 -8.05
C ILE A 25 -2.12 -4.23 -7.39
N ILE A 26 -0.87 -4.26 -7.82
CA ILE A 26 0.20 -5.03 -7.18
C ILE A 26 0.90 -4.09 -6.19
N GLY A 27 1.14 -4.56 -4.96
CA GLY A 27 1.67 -3.73 -3.88
C GLY A 27 2.95 -2.97 -4.25
N GLU A 28 3.85 -3.58 -5.03
CA GLU A 28 5.11 -2.97 -5.45
C GLU A 28 4.95 -1.88 -6.51
N LEU A 29 3.89 -1.93 -7.31
CA LEU A 29 3.62 -0.97 -8.39
C LEU A 29 2.59 0.09 -8.00
N PHE A 30 2.16 0.11 -6.74
CA PHE A 30 1.10 1.00 -6.29
C PHE A 30 1.47 2.49 -6.37
N SER A 31 2.73 2.84 -6.11
CA SER A 31 3.23 4.22 -6.22
C SER A 31 3.14 4.75 -7.66
N VAL A 32 3.40 3.90 -8.64
CA VAL A 32 3.27 4.18 -10.07
C VAL A 32 1.80 4.33 -10.43
N HIS A 33 0.95 3.41 -9.96
CA HIS A 33 -0.50 3.48 -10.18
C HIS A 33 -1.10 4.81 -9.71
N LEU A 34 -0.80 5.26 -8.48
CA LEU A 34 -1.29 6.53 -7.95
C LEU A 34 -0.83 7.74 -8.78
N ARG A 35 0.41 7.71 -9.24
CA ARG A 35 0.98 8.81 -10.04
C ARG A 35 0.29 8.94 -11.39
N ASP A 36 0.06 7.82 -12.06
CA ASP A 36 -0.36 7.80 -13.46
C ASP A 36 -1.90 7.81 -13.59
N ASN A 37 -2.63 7.24 -12.62
CA ASN A 37 -4.10 7.14 -12.65
C ASN A 37 -4.81 8.17 -11.76
N HIS A 38 -4.13 8.67 -10.71
CA HIS A 38 -4.73 9.57 -9.72
C HIS A 38 -3.95 10.87 -9.53
N GLN A 39 -2.96 11.13 -10.38
CA GLN A 39 -2.18 12.37 -10.45
C GLN A 39 -1.51 12.75 -9.12
N VAL A 40 -1.14 11.75 -8.30
CA VAL A 40 -0.39 11.94 -7.06
C VAL A 40 1.08 12.25 -7.40
N LYS A 41 1.35 13.50 -7.79
CA LYS A 41 2.66 14.04 -8.22
C LYS A 41 3.15 15.11 -7.24
N GLY A 42 4.39 15.58 -7.42
CA GLY A 42 5.04 16.56 -6.54
C GLY A 42 6.20 15.98 -5.73
N ASP A 43 6.74 16.79 -4.81
CA ASP A 43 7.81 16.41 -3.89
C ASP A 43 7.28 15.58 -2.70
N ASN A 44 8.18 15.14 -1.81
CA ASN A 44 7.80 14.34 -0.65
C ASN A 44 6.90 15.09 0.34
N LYS A 45 7.05 16.42 0.45
CA LYS A 45 6.33 17.29 1.41
C LYS A 45 4.97 17.73 0.88
N THR A 46 4.71 17.55 -0.41
CA THR A 46 3.46 17.89 -1.10
C THR A 46 2.30 17.26 -0.35
N LYS A 47 1.30 18.06 -0.02
CA LYS A 47 0.11 17.57 0.68
C LYS A 47 -0.82 16.90 -0.31
N VAL A 48 -1.15 15.65 -0.04
CA VAL A 48 -2.02 14.80 -0.85
C VAL A 48 -3.22 14.39 0.01
N ARG A 49 -4.42 14.53 -0.57
CA ARG A 49 -5.65 14.00 0.02
C ARG A 49 -5.86 12.57 -0.49
N CYS A 50 -6.15 11.65 0.43
CA CYS A 50 -6.59 10.30 0.08
C CYS A 50 -8.05 10.36 -0.36
N HIS A 51 -8.32 10.04 -1.63
CA HIS A 51 -9.68 9.94 -2.16
C HIS A 51 -10.18 8.49 -2.20
N TRP A 52 -9.60 7.60 -1.38
CA TRP A 52 -10.18 6.28 -1.17
C TRP A 52 -11.61 6.41 -0.62
N SER A 53 -12.48 5.48 -1.02
CA SER A 53 -13.85 5.43 -0.52
C SER A 53 -13.87 5.57 1.00
N THR A 54 -14.64 6.55 1.49
CA THR A 54 -14.81 6.91 2.91
C THR A 54 -13.54 7.32 3.69
N CYS A 55 -12.46 7.80 3.03
CA CYS A 55 -11.24 8.23 3.71
C CYS A 55 -11.12 9.75 3.91
N GLY A 56 -10.58 10.48 2.91
CA GLY A 56 -10.43 11.93 2.96
C GLY A 56 -9.24 12.48 3.77
N LEU A 57 -8.40 11.63 4.37
CA LEU A 57 -7.23 12.07 5.14
C LEU A 57 -6.22 12.82 4.27
N VAL A 58 -5.56 13.84 4.84
CA VAL A 58 -4.52 14.63 4.17
C VAL A 58 -3.16 14.35 4.82
N MET A 59 -2.16 14.07 4.00
CA MET A 59 -0.80 13.76 4.46
C MET A 59 0.25 14.17 3.44
N ASN A 60 1.53 14.03 3.79
CA ASN A 60 2.63 14.19 2.86
C ASN A 60 2.58 13.10 1.78
N LYS A 61 3.00 13.42 0.55
CA LYS A 61 3.08 12.47 -0.57
C LYS A 61 3.91 11.23 -0.20
N GLU A 62 5.00 11.39 0.53
CA GLU A 62 5.82 10.24 0.99
C GLU A 62 5.04 9.25 1.88
N SER A 63 3.96 9.71 2.54
CA SER A 63 3.15 8.90 3.43
C SER A 63 1.94 8.24 2.75
N ILE A 64 1.53 8.69 1.56
CA ILE A 64 0.28 8.24 0.93
C ILE A 64 0.29 6.75 0.59
N VAL A 65 1.40 6.25 0.05
CA VAL A 65 1.56 4.84 -0.34
C VAL A 65 1.44 3.94 0.88
N ARG A 66 2.15 4.30 1.97
CA ARG A 66 2.08 3.57 3.24
C ARG A 66 0.68 3.61 3.83
N HIS A 67 0.06 4.78 3.87
CA HIS A 67 -1.29 4.95 4.40
C HIS A 67 -2.29 4.04 3.68
N VAL A 68 -2.29 4.02 2.36
CA VAL A 68 -3.21 3.17 1.59
C VAL A 68 -2.92 1.69 1.83
N ALA A 69 -1.65 1.28 1.81
CA ALA A 69 -1.27 -0.10 2.07
C ALA A 69 -1.73 -0.59 3.44
N GLU A 70 -1.57 0.22 4.49
CA GLU A 70 -1.96 -0.12 5.86
C GLU A 70 -3.48 -0.08 6.07
N MET A 71 -4.14 0.99 5.61
CA MET A 71 -5.53 1.28 5.98
C MET A 71 -6.58 0.73 5.01
N HIS A 72 -6.21 0.52 3.75
CA HIS A 72 -7.17 0.13 2.71
C HIS A 72 -6.88 -1.23 2.12
N LEU A 73 -5.60 -1.53 1.89
CA LEU A 73 -5.20 -2.83 1.36
C LEU A 73 -5.01 -3.86 2.47
N GLN A 74 -4.81 -3.41 3.72
CA GLN A 74 -4.43 -4.25 4.85
C GLN A 74 -3.20 -5.13 4.54
N TYR A 75 -2.29 -4.61 3.72
CA TYR A 75 -1.15 -5.34 3.19
C TYR A 75 -0.29 -5.92 4.32
N LYS A 76 0.05 -7.21 4.22
CA LYS A 76 0.86 -7.93 5.20
C LYS A 76 2.19 -8.36 4.61
N PHE A 77 3.21 -8.34 5.45
CA PHE A 77 4.55 -8.83 5.15
C PHE A 77 4.77 -10.09 5.99
N TYR A 78 5.03 -11.21 5.31
CA TYR A 78 5.28 -12.49 5.95
C TYR A 78 6.78 -12.72 6.04
N CYS A 79 7.24 -13.30 7.15
CA CYS A 79 8.59 -13.82 7.23
C CYS A 79 8.66 -15.15 6.46
N ASP A 80 9.71 -15.34 5.67
CA ASP A 80 9.90 -16.59 4.92
C ASP A 80 10.48 -17.71 5.80
N GLU A 81 11.00 -17.37 6.98
CA GLU A 81 11.66 -18.30 7.90
C GLU A 81 10.81 -18.67 9.13
N CYS A 82 9.72 -17.94 9.39
CA CYS A 82 8.78 -18.25 10.47
C CYS A 82 7.38 -17.68 10.22
N ASP A 83 6.39 -18.03 11.04
CA ASP A 83 5.00 -17.59 10.89
C ASP A 83 4.73 -16.13 11.33
N ALA A 84 5.78 -15.31 11.51
CA ALA A 84 5.63 -13.93 11.93
C ALA A 84 5.06 -13.04 10.81
N ILE A 85 4.04 -12.25 11.15
CA ILE A 85 3.34 -11.36 10.23
C ILE A 85 3.52 -9.91 10.68
N PHE A 86 3.84 -9.04 9.72
CA PHE A 86 4.08 -7.62 9.94
C PHE A 86 3.19 -6.76 9.06
N THR A 87 2.87 -5.56 9.51
CA THR A 87 2.16 -4.54 8.72
C THR A 87 3.10 -3.63 7.94
N ARG A 88 4.41 -3.71 8.20
CA ARG A 88 5.43 -2.84 7.60
C ARG A 88 6.68 -3.61 7.22
N ARG A 89 7.25 -3.25 6.05
CA ARG A 89 8.49 -3.83 5.54
C ARG A 89 9.68 -3.63 6.48
N HIS A 90 9.83 -2.46 7.08
CA HIS A 90 10.94 -2.21 8.01
C HIS A 90 10.86 -3.12 9.25
N SER A 91 9.65 -3.43 9.72
CA SER A 91 9.45 -4.30 10.88
C SER A 91 9.81 -5.74 10.54
N LEU A 92 9.42 -6.22 9.36
CA LEU A 92 9.87 -7.51 8.84
C LEU A 92 11.40 -7.55 8.71
N ASN A 93 12.01 -6.55 8.06
CA ASN A 93 13.46 -6.52 7.87
C ASN A 93 14.22 -6.53 9.20
N SER A 94 13.78 -5.74 10.18
CA SER A 94 14.37 -5.74 11.52
C SER A 94 14.11 -7.06 12.26
N HIS A 95 12.99 -7.72 12.02
CA HIS A 95 12.71 -9.03 12.60
C HIS A 95 13.67 -10.08 12.05
N VAL A 96 13.81 -10.15 10.71
CA VAL A 96 14.75 -11.05 10.03
C VAL A 96 16.14 -10.82 10.61
N GLN A 97 16.72 -9.62 10.48
CA GLN A 97 18.08 -9.32 10.98
C GLN A 97 18.37 -9.67 12.45
N LYS A 98 17.33 -9.72 13.30
CA LYS A 98 17.49 -9.97 14.75
C LYS A 98 17.17 -11.40 15.16
N LYS A 99 16.44 -12.14 14.34
CA LYS A 99 15.90 -13.47 14.67
C LYS A 99 16.40 -14.57 13.72
N HIS A 100 16.94 -14.17 12.58
CA HIS A 100 17.35 -14.98 11.45
C HIS A 100 18.68 -14.43 10.90
#